data_AF-A0ABD1SDG7-F1
#
_entry.id   AF-A0ABD1SDG7-F1
#
_cell.length_a   1.000
_cell.length_b   1.000
_cell.length_c   1.000
_cell.angle_alpha   90.00
_cell.angle_beta   90.00
_cell.angle_gamma   90.00
#
_symmetry.space_group_name_H-M   'P 1'
#
loop_
_entity.id
_entity.type
_entity.pdbx_description
1 polymer ?
#
loop_
_entity_poly.entity_id
_entity_poly.type
_entity_poly.pdbx_seq_one_letter_code
_entity_poly.pdbx_strand_id
1 'polypeptide(L)'
;MITPLGILLFPTCVFPHAHARRDMEVMRSYVISHMSEGISRRKIEDIEKVLAVYNRKVLTLEDSLVKSCKRTVINLEVVENEKSKEIHHLKKKNSNLRKSCEASEAQVKEQEEEIDNLRSALARAQHDALENYKASSEYQQDLYAYGAESMSVSISLTKEWISTEHPGINPHGFDRFLARRRDLEQVAEQGQAAEQDGTDDHADDPLQGEDGTSQLD
;
A
#
# COMPACT_ATOMS: atom_id res chain seq x y z
N MET A 1 -148.57 29.70 -56.62
CA MET A 1 -147.83 29.47 -57.88
C MET A 1 -146.35 29.42 -57.52
N ILE A 2 -145.77 28.23 -57.37
CA ILE A 2 -144.98 27.50 -58.41
C ILE A 2 -143.62 28.19 -58.68
N THR A 3 -142.60 27.75 -57.91
CA THR A 3 -141.26 27.22 -58.29
C THR A 3 -140.39 27.92 -59.38
N PRO A 4 -139.08 27.60 -59.56
CA PRO A 4 -137.92 27.61 -58.64
C PRO A 4 -136.56 27.96 -59.36
N LEU A 5 -135.43 27.63 -58.71
CA LEU A 5 -134.10 27.23 -59.26
C LEU A 5 -133.05 28.31 -59.64
N GLY A 6 -131.83 28.09 -59.11
CA GLY A 6 -130.60 28.76 -59.54
C GLY A 6 -129.39 28.44 -58.66
N ILE A 7 -129.00 27.18 -58.55
CA ILE A 7 -127.76 26.70 -57.91
C ILE A 7 -126.56 27.21 -58.75
N LEU A 8 -125.65 27.98 -58.15
CA LEU A 8 -124.33 28.25 -58.73
C LEU A 8 -123.25 27.53 -57.92
N LEU A 9 -122.59 26.63 -58.64
CA LEU A 9 -121.49 25.77 -58.23
C LEU A 9 -120.25 26.57 -57.81
N PHE A 10 -119.66 26.14 -56.70
CA PHE A 10 -118.28 26.43 -56.32
C PHE A 10 -117.30 25.99 -57.42
N PRO A 11 -116.33 26.82 -57.82
CA PRO A 11 -115.07 26.33 -58.36
C PRO A 11 -114.13 26.08 -57.18
N THR A 12 -113.94 24.82 -56.84
CA THR A 12 -112.78 24.35 -56.09
C THR A 12 -111.52 24.69 -56.88
N CYS A 13 -110.82 25.75 -56.48
CA CYS A 13 -109.47 26.03 -56.95
C CYS A 13 -108.56 24.90 -56.49
N VAL A 14 -108.27 23.99 -57.41
CA VAL A 14 -107.27 22.93 -57.26
C VAL A 14 -105.90 23.61 -57.13
N PHE A 15 -105.34 23.59 -55.92
CA PHE A 15 -103.96 23.97 -55.65
C PHE A 15 -102.99 23.07 -56.46
N PRO A 16 -102.06 23.62 -57.26
CA PRO A 16 -100.92 22.86 -57.74
C PRO A 16 -99.87 22.80 -56.61
N HIS A 17 -100.17 22.10 -55.51
CA HIS A 17 -99.28 22.02 -54.33
C HIS A 17 -98.27 20.87 -54.37
N ALA A 18 -98.34 19.98 -55.36
CA ALA A 18 -97.46 18.80 -55.42
C ALA A 18 -96.06 19.11 -55.98
N HIS A 19 -95.95 20.05 -56.93
CA HIS A 19 -94.66 20.45 -57.52
C HIS A 19 -93.85 21.34 -56.58
N ALA A 20 -94.47 22.39 -56.02
CA ALA A 20 -93.81 23.29 -55.07
C ALA A 20 -93.27 22.58 -53.82
N ARG A 21 -93.93 21.50 -53.36
CA ARG A 21 -93.49 20.73 -52.20
C ARG A 21 -92.26 19.86 -52.50
N ARG A 22 -92.22 19.20 -53.66
CA ARG A 22 -91.02 18.46 -54.11
C ARG A 22 -89.84 19.39 -54.36
N ASP A 23 -90.06 20.53 -55.00
CA ASP A 23 -89.00 21.47 -55.31
C ASP A 23 -88.39 22.07 -54.02
N MET A 24 -89.23 22.36 -53.00
CA MET A 24 -88.73 22.79 -51.69
C MET A 24 -87.99 21.68 -50.92
N GLU A 25 -88.36 20.41 -51.08
CA GLU A 25 -87.70 19.28 -50.43
C GLU A 25 -86.33 18.97 -51.06
N VAL A 26 -86.23 19.07 -52.38
CA VAL A 26 -84.96 19.01 -53.12
C VAL A 26 -84.04 20.16 -52.72
N MET A 27 -84.56 21.39 -52.67
CA MET A 27 -83.79 22.56 -52.22
C MET A 27 -83.34 22.44 -50.77
N ARG A 28 -84.19 21.93 -49.86
CA ARG A 28 -83.80 21.67 -48.46
C ARG A 28 -82.70 20.61 -48.37
N SER A 29 -82.82 19.50 -49.09
CA SER A 29 -81.79 18.45 -49.12
C SER A 29 -80.46 19.00 -49.65
N TYR A 30 -80.50 19.79 -50.73
CA TYR A 30 -79.32 20.43 -51.31
C TYR A 30 -78.67 21.43 -50.34
N VAL A 31 -79.46 22.30 -49.70
CA VAL A 31 -78.95 23.27 -48.71
C VAL A 31 -78.40 22.58 -47.47
N ILE A 32 -79.08 21.56 -46.93
CA ILE A 32 -78.60 20.79 -45.77
C ILE A 32 -77.30 20.06 -46.13
N SER A 33 -77.23 19.44 -47.31
CA SER A 33 -76.02 18.77 -47.81
C SER A 33 -74.86 19.76 -47.94
N HIS A 34 -75.04 20.87 -48.65
CA HIS A 34 -73.99 21.88 -48.80
C HIS A 34 -73.59 22.57 -47.49
N MET A 35 -74.52 22.81 -46.57
CA MET A 35 -74.19 23.32 -45.24
C MET A 35 -73.40 22.29 -44.43
N SER A 36 -73.76 21.02 -44.47
CA SER A 36 -73.04 19.94 -43.77
C SER A 36 -71.63 19.74 -44.32
N GLU A 37 -71.47 19.83 -45.63
CA GLU A 37 -70.19 19.76 -46.33
C GLU A 37 -69.32 20.99 -46.00
N GLY A 38 -69.90 22.20 -46.03
CA GLY A 38 -69.20 23.43 -45.64
C GLY A 38 -68.82 23.50 -44.16
N ILE A 39 -69.60 22.90 -43.25
CA ILE A 39 -69.22 22.73 -41.84
C ILE A 39 -68.10 21.70 -41.70
N SER A 40 -68.14 20.60 -42.45
CA SER A 40 -67.10 19.55 -42.41
C SER A 40 -65.76 20.03 -42.97
N ARG A 41 -65.77 20.78 -44.08
CA ARG A 41 -64.56 21.40 -44.65
C ARG A 41 -63.88 22.37 -43.68
N ARG A 42 -64.65 23.24 -43.02
CA ARG A 42 -64.11 24.16 -42.00
C ARG A 42 -63.47 23.43 -40.82
N LYS A 43 -64.09 22.33 -40.34
CA LYS A 43 -63.49 21.49 -39.30
C LYS A 43 -62.18 20.82 -39.75
N ILE A 44 -62.10 20.39 -41.00
CA ILE A 44 -60.88 19.81 -41.58
C ILE A 44 -59.77 20.86 -41.64
N GLU A 45 -60.05 22.07 -42.13
CA GLU A 45 -59.08 23.17 -42.18
C GLU A 45 -58.51 23.54 -40.80
N ASP A 46 -59.36 23.56 -39.76
CA ASP A 46 -58.92 23.85 -38.40
C ASP A 46 -58.03 22.72 -37.83
N ILE A 47 -58.34 21.46 -38.15
CA ILE A 47 -57.48 20.32 -37.80
C ILE A 47 -56.12 20.44 -38.52
N GLU A 48 -56.11 20.78 -39.81
CA GLU A 48 -54.87 20.97 -40.59
C GLU A 48 -54.01 22.09 -40.00
N LYS A 49 -54.60 23.22 -39.58
CA LYS A 49 -53.88 24.30 -38.90
C LYS A 49 -53.26 23.85 -37.58
N VAL A 50 -54.01 23.12 -36.76
CA VAL A 50 -53.50 22.57 -35.49
C VAL A 50 -52.37 21.59 -35.73
N LEU A 51 -52.53 20.71 -36.72
CA LEU A 51 -51.52 19.73 -37.11
C LEU A 51 -50.25 20.40 -37.64
N ALA A 52 -50.39 21.48 -38.42
CA ALA A 52 -49.25 22.28 -38.89
C ALA A 52 -48.49 22.94 -37.73
N VAL A 53 -49.19 23.50 -36.74
CA VAL A 53 -48.56 24.07 -35.54
C VAL A 53 -47.86 23.00 -34.71
N TYR A 54 -48.49 21.85 -34.53
CA TYR A 54 -47.89 20.71 -33.82
C TYR A 54 -46.63 20.21 -34.53
N ASN A 55 -46.70 19.96 -35.84
CA ASN A 55 -45.55 19.51 -36.64
C ASN A 55 -44.40 20.53 -36.59
N ARG A 56 -44.70 21.83 -36.66
CA ARG A 56 -43.67 22.88 -36.53
C ARG A 56 -42.97 22.84 -35.16
N LYS A 57 -43.72 22.61 -34.07
CA LYS A 57 -43.16 22.45 -32.72
C LYS A 57 -42.29 21.20 -32.63
N VAL A 58 -42.75 20.07 -33.17
CA VAL A 58 -41.98 18.81 -33.23
C VAL A 58 -40.66 19.03 -33.96
N LEU A 59 -40.69 19.60 -35.17
CA LEU A 59 -39.47 19.90 -35.95
C LEU A 59 -38.49 20.83 -35.20
N THR A 60 -39.01 21.80 -34.44
CA THR A 60 -38.17 22.72 -33.64
C THR A 60 -37.50 21.98 -32.48
N LEU A 61 -38.23 21.08 -31.81
CA LEU A 61 -37.68 20.25 -30.74
C LEU A 61 -36.65 19.25 -31.28
N GLU A 62 -36.92 18.64 -32.43
CA GLU A 62 -35.98 17.73 -33.09
C GLU A 62 -34.68 18.44 -33.47
N ASP A 63 -34.73 19.62 -34.09
CA ASP A 63 -33.53 20.41 -34.41
C ASP A 63 -32.74 20.79 -33.15
N SER A 64 -33.44 21.22 -32.09
CA SER A 64 -32.80 21.53 -30.80
C SER A 64 -32.14 20.30 -30.18
N LEU A 65 -32.81 19.15 -30.22
CA LEU A 65 -32.27 17.88 -29.71
C LEU A 65 -31.04 17.46 -30.50
N VAL A 66 -31.09 17.51 -31.84
CA VAL A 66 -29.95 17.20 -32.72
C VAL A 66 -28.77 18.11 -32.40
N LYS A 67 -28.98 19.42 -32.25
CA LYS A 67 -27.92 20.36 -31.85
C LYS A 67 -27.35 20.03 -30.47
N SER A 68 -28.20 19.66 -29.52
CA SER A 68 -27.75 19.26 -28.18
C SER A 68 -26.90 17.99 -28.24
N CYS A 69 -27.37 16.94 -28.91
CA CYS A 69 -26.66 15.69 -29.08
C CYS A 69 -25.29 15.91 -29.74
N LYS A 70 -25.22 16.73 -30.80
CA LYS A 70 -23.96 17.08 -31.47
C LYS A 70 -22.96 17.73 -30.50
N ARG A 71 -23.40 18.68 -29.67
CA ARG A 71 -22.54 19.31 -28.66
C ARG A 71 -22.06 18.29 -27.62
N THR A 72 -22.94 17.41 -27.14
CA THR A 72 -22.58 16.38 -26.18
C THR A 72 -21.54 15.42 -26.75
N VAL A 73 -21.68 14.99 -28.01
CA VAL A 73 -20.70 14.12 -28.68
C VAL A 73 -19.32 14.79 -28.75
N ILE A 74 -19.26 16.06 -29.16
CA ILE A 74 -18.00 16.82 -29.22
C ILE A 74 -17.36 16.91 -27.82
N ASN A 75 -18.16 17.22 -26.79
CA ASN A 75 -17.65 17.31 -25.42
C ASN A 75 -17.12 15.96 -24.92
N LEU A 76 -17.79 14.86 -25.25
CA LEU A 76 -17.32 13.51 -24.89
C LEU A 76 -16.00 13.17 -25.57
N GLU A 77 -15.84 13.51 -26.85
CA GLU A 77 -14.59 13.29 -27.59
C GLU A 77 -13.42 14.10 -26.99
N VAL A 78 -13.66 15.35 -26.55
CA VAL A 78 -12.64 16.14 -25.84
C VAL A 78 -12.24 15.47 -24.53
N VAL A 79 -13.22 15.08 -23.72
CA VAL A 79 -12.96 14.42 -22.42
C VAL A 79 -12.23 13.08 -22.62
N GLU A 80 -12.60 12.29 -23.61
CA GLU A 80 -11.93 11.03 -23.94
C GLU A 80 -10.46 11.25 -24.30
N ASN A 81 -10.17 12.26 -25.14
CA ASN A 81 -8.82 12.61 -25.54
C ASN A 81 -7.98 13.11 -24.36
N GLU A 82 -8.53 13.94 -23.48
CA GLU A 82 -7.85 14.41 -22.27
C GLU A 82 -7.56 13.26 -21.31
N LYS A 83 -8.54 12.39 -21.07
CA LYS A 83 -8.37 11.22 -20.20
C LYS A 83 -7.37 10.23 -20.75
N SER A 84 -7.34 10.03 -22.07
CA SER A 84 -6.34 9.18 -22.73
C SER A 84 -4.91 9.71 -22.50
N LYS A 85 -4.69 11.03 -22.62
CA LYS A 85 -3.40 11.67 -22.32
C LYS A 85 -3.01 11.53 -20.84
N GLU A 86 -3.95 11.74 -19.93
CA GLU A 86 -3.74 11.59 -18.49
C GLU A 86 -3.35 10.15 -18.12
N ILE A 87 -4.06 9.15 -18.66
CA ILE A 87 -3.75 7.73 -18.47
C ILE A 87 -2.35 7.41 -18.98
N HIS A 88 -1.98 7.89 -20.16
CA HIS A 88 -0.63 7.68 -20.70
C HIS A 88 0.45 8.29 -19.79
N HIS A 89 0.24 9.51 -19.31
CA HIS A 89 1.16 10.17 -18.37
C HIS A 89 1.30 9.39 -17.06
N LEU A 90 0.18 8.98 -16.45
CA LEU A 90 0.18 8.19 -15.22
C LEU A 90 0.85 6.83 -15.40
N LYS A 91 0.63 6.16 -16.54
CA LYS A 91 1.32 4.91 -16.87
C LYS A 91 2.84 5.10 -16.93
N LYS A 92 3.31 6.19 -17.53
CA LYS A 92 4.74 6.54 -17.55
C LYS A 92 5.28 6.82 -16.14
N LYS A 93 4.56 7.60 -15.33
CA LYS A 93 4.94 7.90 -13.94
C LYS A 93 5.03 6.63 -13.09
N ASN A 94 4.05 5.73 -13.19
CA ASN A 94 4.05 4.45 -12.49
C ASN A 94 5.22 3.54 -12.90
N SER A 95 5.56 3.50 -14.20
CA SER A 95 6.73 2.76 -14.69
C SER A 95 8.03 3.29 -14.07
N ASN A 96 8.20 4.61 -14.01
CA ASN A 96 9.38 5.22 -13.40
C ASN A 96 9.46 4.97 -11.89
N LEU A 97 8.34 5.12 -11.17
CA LEU A 97 8.29 4.85 -9.72
C LEU A 97 8.61 3.40 -9.41
N ARG A 98 8.12 2.45 -10.22
CA ARG A 98 8.45 1.02 -10.07
C ARG A 98 9.95 0.79 -10.19
N LYS A 99 10.60 1.33 -11.23
CA LYS A 99 12.06 1.22 -11.40
C LYS A 99 12.83 1.82 -10.22
N SER A 100 12.35 2.95 -9.69
CA SER A 100 12.95 3.57 -8.51
C SER A 100 12.80 2.71 -7.25
N CYS A 101 11.64 2.04 -7.07
CA CYS A 101 11.44 1.11 -5.97
C CYS A 101 12.37 -0.10 -6.10
N GLU A 102 12.43 -0.72 -7.28
CA GLU A 102 13.31 -1.87 -7.55
C GLU A 102 14.79 -1.52 -7.28
N ALA A 103 15.24 -0.32 -7.66
CA ALA A 103 16.59 0.15 -7.36
C ALA A 103 16.83 0.35 -5.85
N SER A 104 15.86 0.92 -5.14
CA SER A 104 15.95 1.09 -3.68
C SER A 104 15.94 -0.24 -2.94
N GLU A 105 15.14 -1.22 -3.40
CA GLU A 105 15.10 -2.57 -2.84
C GLU A 105 16.43 -3.29 -3.03
N ALA A 106 17.09 -3.09 -4.19
CA ALA A 106 18.43 -3.62 -4.42
C ALA A 106 19.48 -3.01 -3.47
N GLN A 107 19.41 -1.68 -3.23
CA GLN A 107 20.30 -1.01 -2.27
C GLN A 107 20.10 -1.49 -0.84
N VAL A 108 18.85 -1.73 -0.42
CA VAL A 108 18.56 -2.27 0.93
C VAL A 108 19.20 -3.65 1.08
N LYS A 109 19.07 -4.53 0.08
CA LYS A 109 19.70 -5.86 0.12
C LYS A 109 21.23 -5.78 0.21
N GLU A 110 21.85 -4.90 -0.56
CA GLU A 110 23.29 -4.67 -0.51
C GLU A 110 23.74 -4.20 0.88
N GLN A 111 22.98 -3.28 1.49
CA GLN A 111 23.25 -2.80 2.85
C GLN A 111 23.03 -3.88 3.91
N GLU A 112 22.01 -4.73 3.77
CA GLU A 112 21.78 -5.87 4.67
C GLU A 112 22.95 -6.86 4.60
N GLU A 113 23.42 -7.20 3.40
CA GLU A 113 24.60 -8.03 3.21
C GLU A 113 25.87 -7.40 3.81
N GLU A 114 26.08 -6.10 3.65
CA GLU A 114 27.19 -5.38 4.28
C GLU A 114 27.12 -5.43 5.82
N ILE A 115 25.93 -5.20 6.39
CA ILE A 115 25.71 -5.26 7.84
C ILE A 115 26.04 -6.67 8.37
N ASP A 116 25.61 -7.71 7.69
CA ASP A 116 25.87 -9.10 8.13
C ASP A 116 27.35 -9.47 8.01
N ASN A 117 28.04 -8.97 6.98
CA ASN A 117 29.48 -9.08 6.85
C ASN A 117 30.22 -8.38 8.01
N LEU A 118 29.80 -7.16 8.35
CA LEU A 118 30.37 -6.39 9.46
C LEU A 118 30.11 -7.06 10.81
N ARG A 119 28.91 -7.60 11.05
CA ARG A 119 28.59 -8.38 12.25
C ARG A 119 29.51 -9.60 12.37
N SER A 120 29.73 -10.31 11.28
CA SER A 120 30.61 -11.47 11.23
C SER A 120 32.08 -11.09 11.46
N ALA A 121 32.53 -9.95 10.94
CA ALA A 121 33.87 -9.42 11.17
C ALA A 121 34.06 -8.99 12.64
N LEU A 122 33.06 -8.31 13.22
CA LEU A 122 33.08 -7.89 14.62
C LEU A 122 33.13 -9.10 15.56
N ALA A 123 32.32 -10.13 15.30
CA ALA A 123 32.33 -11.36 16.11
C ALA A 123 33.71 -12.03 16.11
N ARG A 124 34.37 -12.10 14.95
CA ARG A 124 35.76 -12.61 14.84
C ARG A 124 36.75 -11.72 15.59
N ALA A 125 36.68 -10.41 15.40
CA ALA A 125 37.58 -9.47 16.08
C ALA A 125 37.43 -9.53 17.61
N GLN A 126 36.20 -9.69 18.12
CA GLN A 126 35.95 -9.87 19.55
C GLN A 126 36.53 -11.17 20.09
N HIS A 127 36.36 -12.27 19.34
CA HIS A 127 36.94 -13.56 19.68
C HIS A 127 38.47 -13.47 19.73
N ASP A 128 39.08 -12.91 18.68
CA ASP A 128 40.54 -12.78 18.57
C ASP A 128 41.10 -11.85 19.67
N ALA A 129 40.42 -10.74 19.97
CA ALA A 129 40.80 -9.85 21.06
C ALA A 129 40.76 -10.55 22.42
N LEU A 130 39.74 -11.39 22.67
CA LEU A 130 39.60 -12.15 23.90
C LEU A 130 40.69 -13.22 24.03
N GLU A 131 40.99 -13.94 22.96
CA GLU A 131 42.09 -14.93 22.95
C GLU A 131 43.45 -14.26 23.14
N ASN A 132 43.69 -13.11 22.49
CA ASN A 132 44.90 -12.32 22.70
C ASN A 132 45.02 -11.80 24.15
N TYR A 133 43.91 -11.36 24.75
CA TYR A 133 43.90 -10.93 26.15
C TYR A 133 44.22 -12.11 27.08
N LYS A 134 43.62 -13.29 26.89
CA LYS A 134 43.95 -14.49 27.68
C LYS A 134 45.42 -14.89 27.58
N ALA A 135 46.04 -14.67 26.42
CA ALA A 135 47.46 -14.92 26.20
C ALA A 135 48.37 -13.83 26.79
N SER A 136 47.82 -12.68 27.19
CA SER A 136 48.56 -11.55 27.76
C SER A 136 49.00 -11.83 29.20
N SER A 137 50.12 -11.22 29.59
CA SER A 137 50.56 -11.18 30.99
C SER A 137 49.58 -10.41 31.88
N GLU A 138 48.83 -9.46 31.33
CA GLU A 138 47.77 -8.72 32.06
C GLU A 138 46.69 -9.68 32.56
N TYR A 139 46.23 -10.62 31.72
CA TYR A 139 45.26 -11.63 32.14
C TYR A 139 45.80 -12.51 33.28
N GLN A 140 47.07 -12.89 33.24
CA GLN A 140 47.69 -13.63 34.34
C GLN A 140 47.70 -12.82 35.63
N GLN A 141 48.06 -11.53 35.57
CA GLN A 141 48.03 -10.63 36.73
C GLN A 141 46.62 -10.49 37.30
N ASP A 142 45.62 -10.28 36.45
CA ASP A 142 44.21 -10.18 36.85
C ASP A 142 43.73 -11.47 37.51
N LEU A 143 44.13 -12.63 36.98
CA LEU A 143 43.82 -13.95 37.55
C LEU A 143 44.44 -14.12 38.95
N TYR A 144 45.71 -13.74 39.12
CA TYR A 144 46.39 -13.79 40.42
C TYR A 144 45.77 -12.83 41.43
N ALA A 145 45.44 -11.61 41.02
CA ALA A 145 44.79 -10.61 41.86
C ALA A 145 43.42 -11.12 42.35
N TYR A 146 42.59 -11.65 41.45
CA TYR A 146 41.30 -12.25 41.80
C TYR A 146 41.45 -13.43 42.77
N GLY A 147 42.41 -14.32 42.52
CA GLY A 147 42.72 -15.45 43.41
C GLY A 147 43.14 -14.99 44.81
N ALA A 148 43.99 -13.97 44.90
CA ALA A 148 44.44 -13.38 46.16
C ALA A 148 43.27 -12.75 46.94
N GLU A 149 42.39 -12.02 46.26
CA GLU A 149 41.21 -11.41 46.87
C GLU A 149 40.23 -12.49 47.40
N SER A 150 39.94 -13.50 46.59
CA SER A 150 39.09 -14.63 46.98
C SER A 150 39.62 -15.39 48.21
N MET A 151 40.94 -15.63 48.26
CA MET A 151 41.58 -16.24 49.43
C MET A 151 41.49 -15.33 50.67
N SER A 152 41.70 -14.03 50.52
CA SER A 152 41.59 -13.06 51.63
C SER A 152 40.19 -13.05 52.24
N VAL A 153 39.15 -13.05 51.40
CA VAL A 153 37.75 -13.15 51.83
C VAL A 153 37.50 -14.46 52.56
N SER A 154 37.96 -15.59 52.01
CA SER A 154 37.80 -16.92 52.62
C SER A 154 38.49 -17.03 53.99
N ILE A 155 39.70 -16.47 54.11
CA ILE A 155 40.44 -16.39 55.38
C ILE A 155 39.66 -15.57 56.40
N SER A 156 39.09 -14.43 55.98
CA SER A 156 38.31 -13.55 56.85
C SER A 156 37.05 -14.24 57.37
N LEU A 157 36.28 -14.89 56.49
CA LEU A 157 35.12 -15.71 56.84
C LEU A 157 35.49 -16.86 57.80
N THR A 158 36.61 -17.54 57.55
CA THR A 158 37.08 -18.64 58.41
C THR A 158 37.40 -18.13 59.82
N LYS A 159 38.06 -16.96 59.94
CA LYS A 159 38.35 -16.34 61.24
C LYS A 159 37.07 -15.94 61.98
N GLU A 160 36.10 -15.40 61.26
CA GLU A 160 34.80 -15.03 61.82
C GLU A 160 34.06 -16.27 62.35
N TRP A 161 34.04 -17.36 61.57
CA TRP A 161 33.44 -18.63 61.97
C TRP A 161 34.11 -19.24 63.22
N ILE A 162 35.45 -19.27 63.27
CA ILE A 162 36.18 -19.75 64.46
C ILE A 162 35.83 -18.91 65.69
N SER A 163 35.77 -17.59 65.53
CA SER A 163 35.50 -16.68 66.65
C SER A 163 34.09 -16.80 67.20
N THR A 164 33.12 -17.19 66.36
CA THR A 164 31.69 -17.29 66.71
C THR A 164 31.31 -18.69 67.20
N GLU A 165 31.75 -19.75 66.52
CA GLU A 165 31.36 -21.14 66.81
C GLU A 165 32.37 -21.86 67.73
N HIS A 166 33.61 -21.39 67.81
CA HIS A 166 34.68 -22.02 68.58
C HIS A 166 35.49 -21.03 69.42
N PRO A 167 34.87 -20.33 70.40
CA PRO A 167 35.50 -19.25 71.16
C PRO A 167 36.72 -19.66 72.00
N GLY A 168 36.93 -20.97 72.23
CA GLY A 168 38.12 -21.50 72.88
C GLY A 168 39.36 -21.63 71.97
N ILE A 169 39.18 -21.48 70.65
CA ILE A 169 40.25 -21.53 69.66
C ILE A 169 40.67 -20.10 69.33
N ASN A 170 41.95 -19.78 69.52
CA ASN A 170 42.48 -18.46 69.19
C ASN A 170 42.54 -18.27 67.66
N PRO A 171 41.74 -17.37 67.05
CA PRO A 171 41.75 -17.14 65.60
C PRO A 171 43.10 -16.58 65.10
N HIS A 172 43.90 -15.95 65.97
CA HIS A 172 45.26 -15.50 65.63
C HIS A 172 46.27 -16.64 65.46
N GLY A 173 45.94 -17.86 65.91
CA GLY A 173 46.73 -19.06 65.59
C GLY A 173 46.79 -19.32 64.08
N PHE A 174 45.70 -18.96 63.38
CA PHE A 174 45.61 -19.07 61.93
C PHE A 174 46.56 -18.07 61.23
N ASP A 175 46.73 -16.86 61.78
CA ASP A 175 47.67 -15.87 61.25
C ASP A 175 49.12 -16.35 61.34
N ARG A 176 49.52 -16.97 62.46
CA ARG A 176 50.86 -17.58 62.59
C ARG A 176 51.06 -18.73 61.61
N PHE A 177 50.02 -19.53 61.38
CA PHE A 177 50.08 -20.62 60.42
C PHE A 177 50.30 -20.08 58.99
N LEU A 178 49.53 -19.06 58.58
CA LEU A 178 49.68 -18.44 57.27
C LEU A 178 51.05 -17.75 57.11
N ALA A 179 51.53 -17.06 58.14
CA ALA A 179 52.86 -16.44 58.14
C ALA A 179 53.96 -17.49 57.96
N ARG A 180 53.90 -18.59 58.72
CA ARG A 180 54.87 -19.68 58.62
C ARG A 180 54.84 -20.39 57.26
N ARG A 181 53.66 -20.50 56.64
CA ARG A 181 53.52 -21.06 55.28
C ARG A 181 54.23 -20.16 54.25
N ARG A 182 54.06 -18.84 54.37
CA ARG A 182 54.74 -17.86 53.50
C ARG A 182 56.26 -17.92 53.65
N ASP A 183 56.75 -18.04 54.88
CA ASP A 183 58.20 -18.17 55.14
C ASP A 183 58.77 -19.45 54.49
N LEU A 184 58.03 -20.57 54.54
CA LEU A 184 58.42 -21.83 53.92
C LEU A 184 58.36 -21.77 52.38
N GLU A 185 57.36 -21.09 51.81
CA GLU A 185 57.24 -20.86 50.36
C GLU A 185 58.42 -20.02 49.84
N GLN A 186 58.82 -18.94 50.54
CA GLN A 186 59.98 -18.12 50.15
C GLN A 186 61.31 -18.88 50.18
N VAL A 187 61.49 -19.78 51.16
CA VAL A 187 62.70 -20.62 51.24
C VAL A 187 62.77 -21.61 50.07
N ALA A 188 61.63 -22.13 49.61
CA ALA A 188 61.57 -23.03 48.47
C ALA A 188 61.88 -22.32 47.14
N GLU A 189 61.37 -21.10 46.94
CA GLU A 189 61.63 -20.30 45.74
C GLU A 189 63.11 -19.90 45.62
N GLN A 190 63.77 -19.55 46.73
CA GLN A 190 65.20 -19.23 46.76
C GLN A 190 66.10 -20.44 46.45
N GLY A 191 65.68 -21.66 46.83
CA GLY A 191 66.41 -22.89 46.52
C GLY A 191 66.38 -23.25 45.03
N GLN A 192 65.27 -23.01 44.33
CA GLN A 192 65.14 -23.28 42.89
C GLN A 192 65.87 -22.25 42.01
N ALA A 193 65.96 -20.98 42.45
CA ALA A 193 66.72 -19.96 41.74
C ALA A 193 68.24 -20.23 41.74
N ALA A 194 68.76 -20.90 42.78
CA ALA A 194 70.18 -21.25 42.89
C ALA A 194 70.61 -22.46 42.02
N GLU A 195 69.66 -23.28 41.55
CA GLU A 195 69.95 -24.43 40.65
C GLU A 195 69.93 -24.05 39.16
N GLN A 196 69.30 -22.94 38.76
CA GLN A 196 69.23 -22.49 37.35
C GLN A 196 70.37 -21.57 36.92
N ASP A 197 71.10 -20.95 37.86
CA ASP A 197 72.26 -20.06 37.59
C ASP A 197 73.59 -20.83 37.44
N GLY A 198 73.53 -22.17 37.33
CA GLY A 198 74.68 -23.08 37.29
C GLY A 198 74.92 -23.80 35.95
N THR A 199 74.15 -23.51 34.90
CA THR A 199 74.32 -24.13 33.57
C THR A 199 74.30 -23.10 32.46
N ASP A 200 75.37 -22.32 32.35
CA ASP A 200 75.71 -21.62 31.11
C ASP A 200 77.25 -21.61 30.97
N ASP A 201 77.79 -22.67 30.38
CA ASP A 201 79.17 -22.72 29.91
C ASP A 201 79.27 -23.60 28.64
N HIS A 202 79.38 -22.89 27.52
CA HIS A 202 80.16 -23.20 26.29
C HIS A 202 80.06 -24.57 25.59
N ALA A 203 79.56 -24.54 24.34
CA ALA A 203 80.30 -25.07 23.18
C ALA A 203 79.79 -24.48 21.84
N ASP A 204 80.68 -23.76 21.16
CA ASP A 204 80.65 -23.42 19.73
C ASP A 204 80.69 -24.69 18.85
N ASP A 205 80.04 -24.67 17.66
CA ASP A 205 80.70 -24.50 16.34
C ASP A 205 79.69 -24.72 15.18
N PRO A 206 79.84 -24.06 14.01
CA PRO A 206 78.89 -24.05 12.91
C PRO A 206 79.25 -25.06 11.82
N LEU A 207 78.25 -25.66 11.16
CA LEU A 207 78.45 -26.34 9.89
C LEU A 207 77.44 -25.87 8.85
N GLN A 208 78.02 -25.40 7.75
CA GLN A 208 77.44 -25.17 6.43
C GLN A 208 76.69 -26.41 5.92
N GLY A 209 75.60 -26.18 5.19
CA GLY A 209 74.91 -27.19 4.41
C GLY A 209 73.98 -26.52 3.41
N GLU A 210 74.41 -26.51 2.16
CA GLU A 210 73.73 -25.97 0.98
C GLU A 210 72.45 -26.72 0.61
N ASP A 211 71.68 -26.05 -0.24
CA ASP A 211 70.85 -26.56 -1.34
C ASP A 211 69.62 -27.45 -1.08
N GLY A 212 68.51 -27.06 -1.71
CA GLY A 212 67.30 -27.86 -1.78
C GLY A 212 66.10 -27.17 -2.42
N THR A 213 66.22 -26.79 -3.70
CA THR A 213 65.10 -26.52 -4.61
C THR A 213 64.06 -27.65 -4.62
N SER A 214 62.76 -27.29 -4.64
CA SER A 214 61.59 -27.94 -5.30
C SER A 214 60.34 -27.30 -4.66
N GLN A 215 59.51 -26.46 -5.30
CA GLN A 215 58.68 -26.64 -6.51
C GLN A 215 57.82 -27.91 -6.50
N LEU A 216 56.52 -27.73 -6.76
CA LEU A 216 55.38 -28.68 -6.91
C LEU A 216 54.54 -28.82 -5.64
N ASP A 217 53.21 -28.59 -5.62
CA ASP A 217 52.18 -28.42 -6.67
C ASP A 217 51.25 -27.22 -6.38
#